data_AF-A0A972ZRF4-F1
#
_entry.id   AF-A0A972ZRF4-F1
#
_cell.length_a   1.000
_cell.length_b   1.000
_cell.length_c   1.000
_cell.angle_alpha   90.00
_cell.angle_beta   90.00
_cell.angle_gamma   90.00
#
_symmetry.space_group_name_H-M   'P 1'
#
loop_
_entity.id
_entity.type
_entity.pdbx_description
1 polymer ?
#
loop_
_entity_poly.entity_id
_entity_poly.type
_entity_poly.pdbx_seq_one_letter_code
_entity_poly.pdbx_strand_id
1 'polypeptide(L)'
;SILDDMFLLTMKPVLFVCNVDEDSAINGNDYVSKVKEHLKDSDAQILIIAGKLEAEIAELEDETDRHEFLTYSGLEEPGVNKMVRSAYSLLNLMSFFTVGPKGIRAWTIKKGMTAPEAAGAIHSDLQRGFIRAEVMKYNDFVTLGSEQACKEKGKLFVEGKNYIVQEADILHIRFNV
;
A
#
# COMPACT_ATOMS: atom_id res chain seq x y z
N SER A 1 12.23 10.67 19.28
CA SER A 1 13.11 10.24 20.38
C SER A 1 14.52 10.73 20.08
N ILE A 2 15.43 10.78 21.06
CA ILE A 2 16.84 11.19 20.80
C ILE A 2 17.48 10.33 19.70
N LEU A 3 17.11 9.05 19.61
CA LEU A 3 17.59 8.14 18.57
C LEU A 3 17.08 8.51 17.17
N ASP A 4 15.85 9.02 17.06
CA ASP A 4 15.28 9.44 15.77
C ASP A 4 16.01 10.65 15.20
N ASP A 5 16.42 11.58 16.07
CA ASP A 5 17.14 12.81 15.69
C ASP A 5 18.58 12.53 15.20
N MET A 6 19.12 11.34 15.49
CA MET A 6 20.45 10.91 15.04
C MET A 6 20.46 10.31 13.63
N PHE A 7 19.29 9.97 13.07
CA PHE A 7 19.14 9.39 11.72
C PHE A 7 20.08 8.20 11.43
N LEU A 8 20.30 7.33 12.42
CA LEU A 8 21.23 6.19 12.31
C LEU A 8 20.88 5.29 11.11
N LEU A 9 21.87 4.97 10.29
CA LEU A 9 21.68 4.17 9.07
C LEU A 9 21.18 2.75 9.38
N THR A 10 21.71 2.14 10.44
CA THR A 10 21.37 0.76 10.86
C THR A 10 19.99 0.63 11.50
N MET A 11 19.34 1.74 11.85
CA MET A 11 17.96 1.74 12.33
C MET A 11 16.93 1.81 11.17
N LYS A 12 17.39 2.09 9.94
CA LYS A 12 16.47 2.11 8.80
C LYS A 12 15.98 0.69 8.53
N PRO A 13 14.67 0.49 8.32
CA PRO A 13 14.15 -0.83 7.98
C PRO A 13 14.68 -1.26 6.60
N VAL A 14 14.95 -2.56 6.45
CA VAL A 14 15.63 -3.12 5.26
C VAL A 14 14.78 -4.20 4.59
N LEU A 15 14.72 -4.13 3.26
CA LEU A 15 14.18 -5.18 2.39
C LEU A 15 15.32 -5.76 1.56
N PHE A 16 15.58 -7.06 1.71
CA PHE A 16 16.54 -7.80 0.90
C PHE A 16 15.88 -8.29 -0.38
N VAL A 17 16.34 -7.80 -1.53
CA VAL A 17 15.87 -8.23 -2.84
C VAL A 17 16.87 -9.23 -3.41
N CYS A 18 16.49 -10.50 -3.42
CA CYS A 18 17.27 -11.58 -4.00
C CYS A 18 16.97 -11.67 -5.50
N ASN A 19 17.88 -11.15 -6.32
CA ASN A 19 17.80 -11.29 -7.77
C ASN A 19 18.25 -12.70 -8.19
N VAL A 20 17.40 -13.41 -8.92
CA VAL A 20 17.60 -14.81 -9.33
C VAL A 20 17.39 -15.01 -10.83
N ASP A 21 17.71 -16.21 -11.31
CA ASP A 21 17.34 -16.70 -12.64
C ASP A 21 15.82 -16.94 -12.77
N GLU A 22 15.34 -17.07 -14.00
CA GLU A 22 13.92 -17.19 -14.35
C GLU A 22 13.26 -18.43 -13.72
N ASP A 23 13.93 -19.59 -13.77
CA ASP A 23 13.43 -20.83 -13.18
C ASP A 23 13.26 -20.74 -11.65
N SER A 24 14.03 -19.84 -11.04
CA SER A 24 14.04 -19.61 -9.60
C SER A 24 13.10 -18.47 -9.15
N ALA A 25 12.37 -17.82 -10.07
CA ALA A 25 11.57 -16.62 -9.76
C ALA A 25 10.50 -16.86 -8.67
N ILE A 26 9.95 -18.08 -8.59
CA ILE A 26 8.86 -18.42 -7.67
C ILE A 26 9.41 -18.89 -6.32
N ASN A 27 10.29 -19.90 -6.33
CA ASN A 27 10.72 -20.60 -5.11
C ASN A 27 12.10 -20.15 -4.60
N GLY A 28 12.87 -19.44 -5.43
CA GLY A 28 14.28 -19.14 -5.20
C GLY A 28 15.18 -20.36 -5.46
N ASN A 29 16.47 -20.16 -5.18
CA ASN A 29 17.51 -21.17 -5.33
C ASN A 29 18.32 -21.34 -4.02
N ASP A 30 19.39 -22.14 -4.06
CA ASP A 30 20.24 -22.42 -2.90
C ASP A 30 20.84 -21.14 -2.28
N TYR A 31 21.09 -20.10 -3.07
CA TYR A 31 21.59 -18.82 -2.56
C TYR A 31 20.52 -18.09 -1.76
N VAL A 32 19.28 -18.08 -2.24
CA VAL A 32 18.14 -17.53 -1.49
C VAL A 32 17.97 -18.26 -0.16
N SER A 33 18.13 -19.59 -0.15
CA SER A 33 18.06 -20.38 1.09
C SER A 33 19.15 -19.97 2.09
N LYS A 34 20.38 -19.71 1.63
CA LYS A 34 21.47 -19.19 2.48
C LYS A 34 21.17 -17.78 3.02
N VAL A 35 20.58 -16.90 2.21
CA VAL A 35 20.17 -15.56 2.66
C VAL A 35 19.07 -15.65 3.71
N LYS A 36 18.05 -16.49 3.49
CA LYS A 36 16.99 -16.77 4.47
C LYS A 36 17.55 -17.27 5.80
N GLU A 37 18.49 -18.22 5.76
CA GLU A 37 19.14 -18.74 6.97
C GLU A 37 19.98 -17.66 7.69
N HIS A 38 20.71 -16.82 6.95
CA HIS A 38 21.51 -15.74 7.53
C HIS A 38 20.65 -14.68 8.23
N LEU A 39 19.43 -14.44 7.72
CA LEU A 39 18.52 -13.40 8.19
C LEU A 39 17.43 -13.90 9.13
N LYS A 40 17.44 -15.19 9.50
CA LYS A 40 16.36 -15.82 10.28
C LYS A 40 16.05 -15.14 11.62
N ASP A 41 17.06 -14.54 12.25
CA ASP A 41 16.96 -13.85 13.54
C ASP A 41 16.86 -12.31 13.37
N SER A 42 16.65 -11.84 12.15
CA SER A 42 16.50 -10.42 11.83
C SER A 42 15.06 -10.09 11.44
N ASP A 43 14.64 -8.84 11.68
CA ASP A 43 13.36 -8.31 11.21
C ASP A 43 13.36 -7.96 9.71
N ALA A 44 14.39 -8.37 8.97
CA ALA A 44 14.56 -8.01 7.58
C ALA A 44 13.60 -8.80 6.68
N GLN A 45 12.91 -8.09 5.80
CA GLN A 45 12.04 -8.71 4.81
C GLN A 45 12.88 -9.24 3.65
N ILE A 46 12.46 -10.35 3.04
CA ILE A 46 13.12 -10.94 1.87
C ILE A 46 12.11 -11.01 0.73
N LEU A 47 12.53 -10.56 -0.45
CA LEU A 47 11.78 -10.65 -1.70
C LEU A 47 12.64 -11.33 -2.76
N ILE A 48 12.06 -12.27 -3.50
CA ILE A 48 12.72 -12.95 -4.62
C ILE A 48 12.18 -12.32 -5.91
N ILE A 49 13.08 -11.94 -6.82
CA ILE A 49 12.74 -11.38 -8.12
C ILE A 49 13.68 -11.96 -9.17
N ALA A 50 13.16 -12.29 -10.34
CA ALA A 50 13.98 -12.53 -11.52
C ALA A 50 14.08 -11.24 -12.35
N GLY A 51 15.14 -10.45 -12.14
CA GLY A 51 15.23 -9.09 -12.68
C GLY A 51 15.22 -9.03 -14.20
N LYS A 52 15.73 -10.05 -14.87
CA LYS A 52 15.64 -10.18 -16.34
C LYS A 52 14.19 -10.39 -16.79
N LEU A 53 13.47 -11.29 -16.13
CA LEU A 53 12.05 -11.54 -16.38
C LEU A 53 11.21 -10.27 -16.18
N GLU A 54 11.47 -9.50 -15.12
CA GLU A 54 10.75 -8.24 -14.87
C GLU A 54 11.00 -7.20 -15.97
N ALA A 55 12.20 -7.15 -16.53
CA ALA A 55 12.50 -6.24 -17.64
C ALA A 55 11.70 -6.61 -18.90
N GLU A 56 11.62 -7.91 -19.21
CA GLU A 56 10.80 -8.41 -20.33
C GLU A 56 9.31 -8.12 -20.11
N ILE A 57 8.80 -8.35 -18.89
CA ILE A 57 7.41 -8.00 -18.51
C ILE A 57 7.14 -6.50 -18.69
N ALA A 58 8.12 -5.64 -18.38
CA ALA A 58 7.97 -4.19 -18.47
C ALA A 58 7.93 -3.66 -19.92
N GLU A 59 8.45 -4.42 -20.89
CA GLU A 59 8.40 -4.09 -22.32
C GLU A 59 7.06 -4.47 -22.97
N LEU A 60 6.23 -5.29 -22.30
CA LEU A 60 4.91 -5.67 -22.77
C LEU A 60 3.89 -4.54 -22.49
N GLU A 61 3.52 -3.81 -23.55
CA GLU A 61 2.54 -2.72 -23.48
C GLU A 61 1.09 -3.23 -23.40
N ASP A 62 0.79 -4.35 -24.06
CA ASP A 62 -0.56 -4.93 -24.05
C ASP A 62 -0.81 -5.73 -22.76
N GLU A 63 -1.94 -5.46 -22.10
CA GLU A 63 -2.26 -6.12 -20.83
C GLU A 63 -2.57 -7.61 -20.99
N THR A 64 -3.12 -8.01 -22.13
CA THR A 64 -3.43 -9.41 -22.45
C THR A 64 -2.14 -10.18 -22.62
N ASP A 65 -1.22 -9.67 -23.46
CA ASP A 65 0.09 -10.28 -23.69
C ASP A 65 0.89 -10.41 -22.38
N ARG A 66 0.87 -9.36 -21.55
CA ARG A 66 1.50 -9.37 -20.24
C ARG A 66 0.91 -10.43 -19.32
N HIS A 67 -0.42 -10.56 -19.30
CA HIS A 67 -1.10 -11.57 -18.48
C HIS A 67 -0.79 -13.00 -18.96
N GLU A 68 -0.78 -13.23 -20.26
CA GLU A 68 -0.42 -14.53 -20.84
C GLU A 68 1.03 -14.91 -20.51
N PHE A 69 1.96 -13.96 -20.64
CA PHE A 69 3.36 -14.15 -20.30
C PHE A 69 3.57 -14.49 -18.81
N LEU A 70 2.91 -13.76 -17.91
CA LEU A 70 2.92 -14.03 -16.47
C LEU A 70 2.40 -15.45 -16.17
N THR A 71 1.27 -15.81 -16.78
CA THR A 71 0.64 -17.13 -16.60
C THR A 71 1.57 -18.26 -17.08
N TYR A 72 2.20 -18.10 -18.25
CA TYR A 72 3.17 -19.06 -18.78
C TYR A 72 4.39 -19.22 -17.86
N SER A 73 4.82 -18.11 -17.25
CA SER A 73 5.95 -18.07 -16.30
C SER A 73 5.57 -18.52 -14.88
N GLY A 74 4.31 -18.92 -14.64
CA GLY A 74 3.82 -19.33 -13.31
C GLY A 74 3.69 -18.19 -12.31
N LEU A 75 3.63 -16.95 -12.78
CA LEU A 75 3.48 -15.74 -11.96
C LEU A 75 2.04 -15.23 -12.01
N GLU A 76 1.49 -14.87 -10.85
CA GLU A 76 0.17 -14.22 -10.76
C GLU A 76 0.24 -12.71 -11.03
N GLU A 77 1.42 -12.11 -10.82
CA GLU A 77 1.66 -10.68 -11.00
C GLU A 77 3.17 -10.41 -11.17
N PRO A 78 3.56 -9.24 -11.69
CA PRO A 78 4.96 -8.80 -11.72
C PRO A 78 5.56 -8.72 -10.31
N GLY A 79 6.80 -9.19 -10.15
CA GLY A 79 7.56 -9.09 -8.90
C GLY A 79 7.82 -7.65 -8.48
N VAL A 80 7.93 -6.71 -9.42
CA VAL A 80 8.01 -5.27 -9.11
C VAL A 80 6.78 -4.78 -8.33
N ASN A 81 5.58 -5.30 -8.60
CA ASN A 81 4.38 -4.92 -7.81
C ASN A 81 4.48 -5.39 -6.36
N LYS A 82 5.03 -6.61 -6.15
CA LYS A 82 5.34 -7.12 -4.80
C LYS A 82 6.41 -6.26 -4.11
N MET A 83 7.41 -5.79 -4.85
CA MET A 83 8.44 -4.88 -4.32
C MET A 83 7.83 -3.56 -3.85
N VAL A 84 6.99 -2.93 -4.67
CA VAL A 84 6.34 -1.66 -4.33
C VAL A 84 5.51 -1.81 -3.06
N ARG A 85 4.66 -2.86 -2.96
CA ARG A 85 3.84 -3.09 -1.76
C ARG A 85 4.70 -3.41 -0.52
N SER A 86 5.78 -4.16 -0.68
CA SER A 86 6.71 -4.47 0.42
C SER A 86 7.40 -3.20 0.93
N ALA A 87 7.90 -2.35 0.02
CA ALA A 87 8.49 -1.06 0.39
C ALA A 87 7.49 -0.11 1.07
N TYR A 88 6.24 -0.07 0.57
CA TYR A 88 5.17 0.72 1.16
C TYR A 88 4.87 0.29 2.60
N SER A 89 4.76 -1.02 2.83
CA SER A 89 4.58 -1.59 4.17
C SER A 89 5.80 -1.35 5.06
N LEU A 90 7.02 -1.49 4.54
CA LEU A 90 8.29 -1.26 5.25
C LEU A 90 8.40 0.18 5.76
N LEU A 91 7.91 1.15 4.98
CA LEU A 91 7.85 2.56 5.35
C LEU A 91 6.67 2.90 6.28
N ASN A 92 5.92 1.89 6.74
CA ASN A 92 4.73 2.01 7.56
C ASN A 92 3.66 2.91 6.90
N LEU A 93 3.52 2.81 5.58
CA LEU A 93 2.54 3.55 4.80
C LEU A 93 1.29 2.71 4.56
N MET A 94 0.18 3.41 4.36
CA MET A 94 -1.13 2.88 3.98
C MET A 94 -1.87 3.90 3.10
N SER A 95 -2.89 3.44 2.38
CA SER A 95 -3.71 4.32 1.54
C SER A 95 -5.13 4.46 2.08
N PHE A 96 -5.70 5.66 1.90
CA PHE A 96 -7.15 5.87 1.95
C PHE A 96 -7.61 6.49 0.63
N PHE A 97 -8.91 6.44 0.36
CA PHE A 97 -9.49 6.91 -0.89
C PHE A 97 -10.40 8.11 -0.70
N THR A 98 -10.41 9.00 -1.68
CA THR A 98 -11.47 9.99 -1.88
C THR A 98 -12.17 9.70 -3.19
N VAL A 99 -13.50 9.69 -3.16
CA VAL A 99 -14.34 9.52 -4.35
C VAL A 99 -15.16 10.80 -4.53
N GLY A 100 -15.16 11.36 -5.73
CA GLY A 100 -15.95 12.55 -6.02
C GLY A 100 -16.08 12.83 -7.52
N PRO A 101 -16.76 13.94 -7.90
CA PRO A 101 -17.05 14.27 -9.29
C PRO A 101 -15.79 14.46 -10.15
N LYS A 102 -14.66 14.83 -9.52
CA LYS A 102 -13.36 15.02 -10.19
C LYS A 102 -12.55 13.72 -10.32
N GLY A 103 -13.10 12.58 -9.91
CA GLY A 103 -12.46 11.28 -9.99
C GLY A 103 -12.18 10.63 -8.63
N ILE A 104 -11.47 9.52 -8.69
CA ILE A 104 -11.07 8.70 -7.54
C ILE A 104 -9.57 8.90 -7.32
N ARG A 105 -9.16 9.04 -6.06
CA ARG A 105 -7.75 9.20 -5.71
C ARG A 105 -7.40 8.41 -4.46
N ALA A 106 -6.25 7.74 -4.50
CA ALA A 106 -5.58 7.18 -3.33
C ALA A 106 -4.64 8.22 -2.70
N TRP A 107 -4.65 8.31 -1.39
CA TRP A 107 -3.82 9.21 -0.59
C TRP A 107 -2.94 8.39 0.34
N THR A 108 -1.63 8.62 0.24
CA THR A 108 -0.63 7.93 1.07
C THR A 108 -0.50 8.61 2.42
N ILE A 109 -0.66 7.85 3.50
CA ILE A 109 -0.46 8.29 4.88
C ILE A 109 0.32 7.24 5.67
N LYS A 110 0.86 7.61 6.83
CA LYS A 110 1.44 6.64 7.76
C LYS A 110 0.34 5.94 8.55
N LYS A 111 0.55 4.65 8.86
CA LYS A 111 -0.38 3.90 9.74
C LYS A 111 -0.46 4.58 11.10
N GLY A 112 -1.67 4.67 11.63
CA GLY A 112 -1.95 5.33 12.91
C GLY A 112 -2.26 6.82 12.81
N MET A 113 -2.22 7.43 11.61
CA MET A 113 -2.67 8.81 11.45
C MET A 113 -4.18 8.95 11.70
N THR A 114 -4.55 10.03 12.39
CA THR A 114 -5.92 10.43 12.66
C THR A 114 -6.60 11.01 11.41
N ALA A 115 -7.93 11.09 11.40
CA ALA A 115 -8.69 11.68 10.30
C ALA A 115 -8.28 13.13 9.95
N PRO A 116 -8.00 14.05 10.90
CA PRO A 116 -7.47 15.37 10.58
C PRO A 116 -6.09 15.32 9.93
N GLU A 117 -5.18 14.46 10.42
CA GLU A 117 -3.85 14.32 9.83
C GLU A 117 -3.92 13.74 8.40
N ALA A 118 -4.81 12.78 8.17
CA ALA A 118 -5.08 12.25 6.84
C ALA A 118 -5.69 13.31 5.90
N ALA A 119 -6.57 14.18 6.40
CA ALA A 119 -7.06 15.33 5.66
C ALA A 119 -5.93 16.31 5.28
N GLY A 120 -4.90 16.44 6.14
CA GLY A 120 -3.70 17.23 5.86
C GLY A 120 -2.90 16.73 4.64
N ALA A 121 -2.91 15.42 4.38
CA ALA A 121 -2.31 14.84 3.18
C ALA A 121 -3.03 15.28 1.89
N ILE A 122 -4.32 15.63 1.98
CA ILE A 122 -5.10 16.22 0.88
C ILE A 122 -4.73 17.70 0.72
N HIS A 123 -4.85 18.46 1.81
CA HIS A 123 -4.49 19.87 1.87
C HIS A 123 -4.38 20.34 3.33
N SER A 124 -3.41 21.23 3.63
CA SER A 124 -3.18 21.71 4.99
C SER A 124 -4.37 22.43 5.63
N ASP A 125 -5.18 23.14 4.84
CA ASP A 125 -6.39 23.82 5.34
C ASP A 125 -7.48 22.83 5.78
N LEU A 126 -7.57 21.65 5.16
CA LEU A 126 -8.53 20.61 5.57
C LEU A 126 -8.19 20.06 6.95
N GLN A 127 -6.91 19.96 7.30
CA GLN A 127 -6.47 19.56 8.63
C GLN A 127 -6.82 20.61 9.69
N ARG A 128 -6.56 21.89 9.40
CA ARG A 128 -6.85 23.01 10.32
C ARG A 128 -8.35 23.20 10.53
N GLY A 129 -9.11 23.15 9.43
CA GLY A 129 -10.56 23.34 9.40
C GLY A 129 -11.36 22.08 9.69
N PHE A 130 -10.71 20.95 10.03
CA PHE A 130 -11.38 19.65 10.18
C PHE A 130 -12.53 19.70 11.20
N ILE A 131 -13.73 19.30 10.75
CA ILE A 131 -14.90 19.12 11.60
C ILE A 131 -15.10 17.63 11.91
N ARG A 132 -15.22 16.81 10.86
CA ARG A 132 -15.47 15.37 10.91
C ARG A 132 -15.16 14.72 9.56
N ALA A 133 -15.05 13.41 9.54
CA ALA A 133 -14.97 12.62 8.31
C ALA A 133 -16.19 11.71 8.19
N GLU A 134 -16.77 11.65 6.99
CA GLU A 134 -17.69 10.57 6.61
C GLU A 134 -16.82 9.41 6.10
N VAL A 135 -16.97 8.23 6.70
CA VAL A 135 -16.10 7.07 6.47
C VAL A 135 -16.92 5.89 5.97
N MET A 136 -16.48 5.28 4.88
CA MET A 136 -16.98 3.98 4.42
C MET A 136 -15.82 3.00 4.30
N LYS A 137 -16.05 1.74 4.65
CA LYS A 137 -15.05 0.68 4.46
C LYS A 137 -15.06 0.24 3.00
N TYR A 138 -13.88 0.05 2.40
CA TYR A 138 -13.74 -0.40 1.01
C TYR A 138 -14.60 -1.64 0.72
N ASN A 139 -14.51 -2.67 1.57
CA ASN A 139 -15.27 -3.91 1.38
C ASN A 139 -16.80 -3.69 1.43
N ASP A 140 -17.28 -2.83 2.33
CA ASP A 140 -18.71 -2.49 2.40
C ASP A 140 -19.14 -1.77 1.11
N PHE A 141 -18.33 -0.80 0.64
CA PHE A 141 -18.62 -0.04 -0.58
C PHE A 141 -18.66 -0.93 -1.83
N VAL A 142 -17.66 -1.80 -2.01
CA VAL A 142 -17.59 -2.72 -3.16
C VAL A 142 -18.74 -3.72 -3.13
N THR A 143 -19.08 -4.24 -1.95
CA THR A 143 -20.17 -5.23 -1.80
C THR A 143 -21.56 -4.60 -2.03
N LEU A 144 -21.77 -3.37 -1.56
CA LEU A 144 -23.06 -2.67 -1.66
C LEU A 144 -23.22 -1.87 -2.95
N GLY A 145 -22.12 -1.62 -3.68
CA GLY A 145 -22.09 -1.03 -5.01
C GLY A 145 -22.29 0.50 -5.08
N SER A 146 -22.64 1.16 -3.97
CA SER A 146 -22.75 2.63 -3.93
C SER A 146 -22.69 3.21 -2.52
N GLU A 147 -22.36 4.51 -2.43
CA GLU A 147 -22.43 5.30 -1.19
C GLU A 147 -23.85 5.33 -0.61
N GLN A 148 -24.86 5.48 -1.47
CA GLN A 148 -26.26 5.49 -1.04
C GLN A 148 -26.66 4.15 -0.39
N ALA A 149 -26.27 3.03 -0.99
CA ALA A 149 -26.50 1.70 -0.41
C ALA A 149 -25.76 1.51 0.91
N CYS A 150 -24.52 2.01 1.03
CA CYS A 150 -23.79 2.03 2.30
C CYS A 150 -24.54 2.82 3.37
N LYS A 151 -25.05 4.00 3.02
CA LYS A 151 -25.81 4.85 3.94
C LYS A 151 -27.11 4.19 4.41
N GLU A 152 -27.88 3.60 3.48
CA GLU A 152 -29.13 2.89 3.79
C GLU A 152 -28.92 1.66 4.68
N LYS A 153 -27.75 1.02 4.57
CA LYS A 153 -27.35 -0.12 5.41
C LYS A 153 -26.60 0.28 6.69
N GLY A 154 -26.47 1.58 6.97
CA GLY A 154 -25.77 2.07 8.16
C GLY A 154 -24.25 1.83 8.15
N LYS A 155 -23.64 1.72 6.97
CA LYS A 155 -22.20 1.54 6.73
C LYS A 155 -21.46 2.83 6.36
N LEU A 156 -22.14 3.98 6.46
CA LEU A 156 -21.53 5.30 6.42
C LEU A 156 -21.40 5.81 7.84
N PHE A 157 -20.17 5.87 8.33
CA PHE A 157 -19.84 6.32 9.68
C PHE A 157 -19.49 7.80 9.67
N VAL A 158 -19.79 8.49 10.78
CA VAL A 158 -19.41 9.89 10.96
C VAL A 158 -18.41 9.94 12.11
N GLU A 159 -17.17 10.22 11.76
CA GLU A 159 -16.03 10.05 12.65
C GLU A 159 -15.39 11.40 13.03
N GLY A 160 -14.97 11.47 14.29
CA GLY A 160 -14.39 12.68 14.88
C GLY A 160 -12.87 12.77 14.71
N LYS A 161 -12.27 13.73 15.41
CA LYS A 161 -10.82 14.03 15.35
C LYS A 161 -9.92 12.88 15.81
N ASN A 162 -10.44 12.00 16.66
CA ASN A 162 -9.66 10.89 17.25
C ASN A 162 -9.75 9.59 16.43
N TYR A 163 -10.51 9.59 15.33
CA TYR A 163 -10.62 8.41 14.49
C TYR A 163 -9.29 8.13 13.81
N ILE A 164 -8.79 6.91 14.00
CA ILE A 164 -7.59 6.43 13.32
C ILE A 164 -8.03 5.87 11.98
N VAL A 165 -7.54 6.45 10.90
CA VAL A 165 -7.85 6.00 9.54
C VAL A 165 -7.36 4.56 9.38
N GLN A 166 -8.15 3.75 8.71
CA GLN A 166 -7.82 2.35 8.41
C GLN A 166 -7.44 2.22 6.93
N GLU A 167 -6.70 1.15 6.61
CA GLU A 167 -6.34 0.82 5.23
C GLU A 167 -7.59 0.79 4.34
N ALA A 168 -7.48 1.42 3.18
CA ALA A 168 -8.52 1.52 2.18
C ALA A 168 -9.83 2.21 2.63
N ASP A 169 -9.86 2.93 3.74
CA ASP A 169 -11.02 3.75 4.08
C ASP A 169 -11.36 4.72 2.94
N ILE A 170 -12.65 4.84 2.63
CA ILE A 170 -13.16 5.86 1.72
C ILE A 170 -13.63 7.04 2.58
N LEU A 171 -12.95 8.17 2.45
CA LEU A 171 -13.16 9.35 3.28
C LEU A 171 -13.77 10.51 2.49
N HIS A 172 -14.77 11.15 3.08
CA HIS A 172 -15.21 12.49 2.70
C HIS A 172 -15.02 13.43 3.89
N ILE A 173 -14.08 14.37 3.75
CA ILE A 173 -13.72 15.31 4.80
C ILE A 173 -14.70 16.48 4.83
N ARG A 174 -15.29 16.75 6.00
CA ARG A 174 -16.08 17.94 6.26
C ARG A 174 -15.22 18.94 7.03
N PHE A 175 -15.11 20.15 6.51
CA PHE A 175 -14.27 21.20 7.05
C PHE A 175 -14.99 22.55 7.02
N ASN A 176 -14.57 23.47 7.88
CA ASN A 176 -14.94 24.88 7.77
C ASN A 176 -13.73 25.68 7.28
N VAL A 177 -14.00 26.70 6.47
CA VAL A 177 -13.01 27.70 6.04
C VAL A 177 -13.19 28.96 6.87
#